data_AF-A0A7S3ZFT4-F1
#
_entry.id   AF-A0A7S3ZFT4-F1
#
_cell.length_a   1.000
_cell.length_b   1.000
_cell.length_c   1.000
_cell.angle_alpha   90.00
_cell.angle_beta   90.00
_cell.angle_gamma   90.00
#
_symmetry.space_group_name_H-M   'P 1'
#
loop_
_entity.id
_entity.type
_entity.pdbx_description
1 polymer ?
#
loop_
_entity_poly.entity_id
_entity_poly.type
_entity_poly.pdbx_seq_one_letter_code
_entity_poly.pdbx_strand_id
1 'polypeptide(L)'
;YKMMVEVKPAYVMVPPDEEWRQRVFTLVQSAWFEGTILLTICINVVLMAMAYHGASDAYIHVLELLNLVCACIFMLEMVLKFVGLGYKQYFSSRWNQFD
;
A
#
# COMPACT_ATOMS: atom_id res chain seq x y z
N TYR A 1 -21.90 -36.82 9.25
CA TYR A 1 -21.27 -35.58 9.77
C TYR A 1 -19.83 -35.53 9.26
N LYS A 2 -19.62 -34.98 8.06
CA LYS A 2 -18.29 -34.65 7.54
C LYS A 2 -18.44 -33.22 7.06
N MET A 3 -18.07 -32.29 7.92
CA MET A 3 -17.93 -30.90 7.54
C MET A 3 -16.76 -30.87 6.55
N MET A 4 -17.09 -30.93 5.26
CA MET A 4 -16.22 -30.37 4.24
C MET A 4 -16.26 -28.87 4.48
N VAL A 5 -15.39 -28.40 5.38
CA VAL A 5 -14.98 -27.01 5.39
C VAL A 5 -14.39 -26.81 4.01
N GLU A 6 -15.18 -26.21 3.13
CA GLU A 6 -14.72 -25.69 1.85
C GLU A 6 -13.68 -24.63 2.19
N VAL A 7 -12.45 -25.08 2.40
CA VAL A 7 -11.28 -24.22 2.49
C VAL A 7 -11.17 -23.64 1.09
N LYS A 8 -11.81 -22.49 0.89
CA LYS A 8 -11.63 -21.70 -0.32
C LYS A 8 -10.13 -21.62 -0.55
N PRO A 9 -9.63 -22.03 -1.72
CA PRO A 9 -8.20 -22.08 -1.96
C PRO A 9 -7.64 -20.70 -1.62
N ALA A 10 -6.70 -20.66 -0.66
CA ALA A 10 -5.93 -19.45 -0.39
C ALA A 10 -5.34 -19.02 -1.74
N TYR A 11 -5.63 -17.80 -2.17
CA TYR A 11 -5.24 -17.31 -3.49
C TYR A 11 -3.71 -17.20 -3.52
N VAL A 12 -3.03 -18.28 -3.91
CA VAL A 12 -1.57 -18.30 -3.95
C VAL A 12 -1.15 -17.46 -5.15
N MET A 13 -0.52 -16.32 -4.88
CA MET A 13 -0.05 -15.42 -5.92
C MET A 13 1.00 -16.14 -6.77
N VAL A 14 0.71 -16.35 -8.05
CA VAL A 14 1.65 -16.97 -9.00
C VAL A 14 2.76 -15.95 -9.30
N PRO A 15 4.05 -16.31 -9.11
CA PRO A 15 5.15 -15.43 -9.46
C PRO A 15 5.19 -15.23 -10.99
N PRO A 16 5.48 -14.02 -11.47
CA PRO A 16 5.60 -13.76 -12.91
C PRO A 16 6.83 -14.46 -13.51
N ASP A 17 6.76 -14.92 -14.77
CA ASP A 17 7.90 -15.58 -15.46
C ASP A 17 9.11 -14.65 -15.69
N GLU A 18 8.87 -13.34 -15.71
CA GLU A 18 9.86 -12.31 -15.98
C GLU A 18 10.74 -11.99 -14.75
N GLU A 19 12.06 -12.14 -14.87
CA GLU A 19 13.01 -11.96 -13.75
C GLU A 19 12.96 -10.57 -13.10
N TRP A 20 12.78 -9.51 -13.89
CA TRP A 20 12.65 -8.14 -13.37
C TRP A 20 11.36 -7.96 -12.57
N ARG A 21 10.29 -8.64 -12.97
CA ARG A 21 8.97 -8.58 -12.33
C ARG A 21 8.94 -9.41 -11.05
N GLN A 22 9.71 -10.50 -10.97
CA GLN A 22 9.91 -11.27 -9.74
C GLN A 22 10.65 -10.47 -8.66
N ARG A 23 11.62 -9.64 -9.05
CA ARG A 23 12.30 -8.76 -8.08
C ARG A 23 11.34 -7.73 -7.50
N VAL A 24 10.52 -7.09 -8.34
CA VAL A 24 9.49 -6.15 -7.88
C VAL A 24 8.47 -6.87 -7.00
N PHE A 25 8.03 -8.07 -7.38
CA PHE A 25 7.09 -8.87 -6.60
C PHE A 25 7.64 -9.24 -5.21
N THR A 26 8.89 -9.69 -5.12
CA THR A 26 9.56 -10.00 -3.84
C THR A 26 9.71 -8.75 -2.97
N LEU A 27 10.00 -7.60 -3.59
CA LEU A 27 10.17 -6.33 -2.90
C LEU A 27 8.83 -5.84 -2.31
N VAL A 28 7.76 -5.91 -3.11
CA VAL A 28 6.40 -5.55 -2.70
C VAL A 28 5.84 -6.48 -1.62
N GLN A 29 6.17 -7.78 -1.65
CA GLN A 29 5.78 -8.73 -0.60
C GLN A 29 6.62 -8.64 0.68
N SER A 30 7.65 -7.81 0.72
CA SER A 30 8.50 -7.74 1.90
C SER A 30 7.75 -7.07 3.07
N ALA A 31 7.88 -7.64 4.26
CA ALA A 31 7.30 -7.07 5.48
C ALA A 31 7.81 -5.64 5.80
N TRP A 32 9.01 -5.31 5.30
CA TRP A 32 9.54 -3.95 5.36
C TRP A 32 8.73 -2.96 4.52
N PHE A 33 8.28 -3.39 3.35
CA PHE A 33 7.47 -2.57 2.44
C PHE A 33 6.07 -2.33 3.03
N GLU A 34 5.43 -3.39 3.53
CA GLU A 34 4.15 -3.27 4.25
C GLU A 34 4.26 -2.36 5.49
N GLY A 35 5.35 -2.50 6.25
CA GLY A 35 5.63 -1.65 7.42
C GLY A 35 5.82 -0.17 7.05
N THR A 36 6.38 0.11 5.87
CA THR A 36 6.57 1.49 5.36
C THR A 36 5.22 2.14 5.01
N ILE A 37 4.28 1.37 4.47
CA ILE A 37 2.93 1.85 4.19
C ILE A 37 2.17 2.16 5.47
N LEU A 38 2.22 1.24 6.44
CA LEU A 38 1.60 1.46 7.75
C LEU A 38 2.18 2.71 8.44
N LEU A 39 3.49 2.91 8.38
CA LEU A 39 4.15 4.10 8.92
C LEU A 39 3.69 5.38 8.21
N THR A 40 3.57 5.35 6.88
CA THR A 40 3.13 6.50 6.09
C THR A 40 1.69 6.89 6.42
N ILE A 41 0.80 5.92 6.61
CA ILE A 41 -0.59 6.16 7.05
C ILE A 41 -0.59 6.79 8.45
N CYS A 42 0.18 6.25 9.38
CA CYS A 42 0.30 6.80 10.74
C CYS A 42 0.82 8.25 10.72
N ILE A 43 1.85 8.54 9.93
CA ILE A 43 2.40 9.88 9.79
C ILE A 43 1.34 10.82 9.22
N ASN A 44 0.62 10.43 8.17
CA ASN A 44 -0.41 11.26 7.58
C ASN A 44 -1.55 11.58 8.58
N VAL A 45 -2.00 10.57 9.34
CA VAL A 45 -3.02 10.77 10.39
C VAL A 45 -2.50 11.70 11.49
N VAL A 46 -1.24 11.57 11.89
CA VAL A 46 -0.62 12.46 12.89
C VAL A 46 -0.49 13.89 12.35
N LEU A 47 -0.11 14.08 11.09
CA LEU A 47 -0.08 15.41 10.45
C LEU A 47 -1.46 16.07 10.45
N MET A 48 -2.51 15.31 10.11
CA MET A 48 -3.90 15.77 10.19
C MET A 48 -4.33 16.08 11.62
N ALA A 49 -3.89 15.29 12.61
CA ALA A 49 -4.20 15.52 14.01
C ALA A 49 -3.47 16.74 14.60
N MET A 50 -2.28 17.06 14.09
CA MET A 50 -1.51 18.24 14.48
C MET A 50 -2.01 19.54 13.82
N ALA A 51 -2.86 19.44 12.80
CA ALA A 51 -3.47 20.60 12.18
C ALA A 51 -4.36 21.34 13.21
N TYR A 52 -3.89 22.51 13.68
CA TYR A 52 -4.62 23.34 14.63
C TYR A 52 -5.08 24.65 14.01
N HIS A 53 -6.23 25.15 14.47
CA HIS A 53 -6.81 26.40 14.00
C HIS A 53 -6.03 27.59 14.58
N GLY A 54 -5.38 28.38 13.72
CA GLY A 54 -4.52 29.51 14.12
C GLY A 54 -3.02 29.27 13.93
N ALA A 55 -2.62 28.21 13.22
CA ALA A 55 -1.23 27.98 12.87
C ALA A 55 -0.69 29.02 11.88
N SER A 56 0.61 29.33 11.95
CA SER A 56 1.23 30.24 10.99
C SER A 56 1.18 29.66 9.58
N ASP A 57 1.10 30.52 8.56
CA ASP A 57 1.04 30.10 7.15
C ASP A 57 2.20 29.17 6.76
N ALA A 58 3.39 29.41 7.34
CA ALA A 58 4.56 28.56 7.12
C ALA A 58 4.38 27.14 7.67
N TYR A 59 3.73 27.00 8.83
CA TYR A 59 3.45 25.70 9.43
C TYR A 59 2.44 24.91 8.59
N ILE A 60 1.37 25.57 8.14
CA ILE A 60 0.34 24.96 7.30
C ILE A 60 0.95 24.45 5.99
N HIS A 61 1.77 25.25 5.32
CA HIS A 61 2.45 24.84 4.09
C HIS A 61 3.38 23.63 4.28
N VAL A 62 4.09 23.54 5.41
CA VAL A 62 4.94 22.37 5.70
C VAL A 62 4.08 21.13 5.93
N LEU A 63 2.97 21.25 6.66
CA LEU A 63 2.04 20.13 6.87
C LEU A 63 1.40 19.66 5.55
N GLU A 64 0.97 20.58 4.69
CA GLU A 64 0.43 20.28 3.38
C GLU A 64 1.45 19.58 2.48
N LEU A 65 2.71 20.05 2.48
CA LEU A 65 3.78 19.43 1.72
C LEU A 65 4.07 18.00 2.21
N LEU A 66 4.11 17.80 3.54
CA LEU A 66 4.32 16.47 4.11
C LEU A 66 3.17 15.51 3.79
N ASN A 67 1.92 15.97 3.90
CA ASN A 67 0.75 15.19 3.49
C ASN A 67 0.81 14.84 1.99
N LEU A 68 1.19 15.79 1.13
CA LEU A 68 1.36 15.55 -0.30
C LEU A 68 2.45 14.50 -0.57
N VAL A 69 3.60 14.59 0.09
CA VAL A 69 4.68 13.61 -0.03
C VAL A 69 4.21 12.22 0.41
N CYS A 70 3.51 12.12 1.54
CA CYS A 70 2.92 10.85 2.00
C CYS A 70 1.92 10.28 0.98
N ALA A 71 1.06 11.11 0.38
CA ALA A 71 0.13 10.70 -0.66
C ALA A 71 0.84 10.23 -1.95
N CYS A 72 1.94 10.89 -2.34
CA CYS A 72 2.76 10.46 -3.47
C CYS A 72 3.42 9.10 -3.23
N ILE A 73 3.89 8.84 -2.01
CA ILE A 73 4.47 7.54 -1.64
C ILE A 73 3.41 6.44 -1.73
N PHE A 74 2.20 6.69 -1.24
CA PHE A 74 1.07 5.77 -1.35
C PHE A 74 0.72 5.48 -2.83
N MET A 75 0.65 6.52 -3.67
CA MET A 75 0.41 6.36 -5.09
C MET A 75 1.51 5.55 -5.80
N LEU A 76 2.78 5.81 -5.49
CA LEU A 76 3.90 5.06 -6.07
C LEU A 76 3.86 3.59 -5.65
N GLU A 77 3.47 3.31 -4.41
CA GLU A 77 3.33 1.96 -3.91
C GLU A 77 2.20 1.19 -4.63
N MET A 78 1.04 1.81 -4.79
CA MET A 78 -0.07 1.29 -5.59
C MET A 78 0.37 0.93 -7.01
N VAL A 79 1.16 1.79 -7.65
CA VAL A 79 1.73 1.54 -8.98
C VAL A 79 2.74 0.39 -8.95
N LEU A 80 3.60 0.31 -7.93
CA LEU A 80 4.57 -0.79 -7.78
C LEU A 80 3.87 -2.14 -7.56
N LYS A 81 2.84 -2.19 -6.70
CA LYS A 81 1.96 -3.35 -6.53
C LYS A 81 1.31 -3.74 -7.86
N PHE A 82 0.78 -2.76 -8.60
CA PHE A 82 0.14 -2.99 -9.89
C PHE A 82 1.09 -3.61 -10.93
N VAL A 83 2.32 -3.09 -11.03
CA VAL A 83 3.35 -3.58 -11.97
C VAL A 83 3.90 -4.96 -11.54
N GLY A 84 4.09 -5.19 -10.24
CA GLY A 84 4.60 -6.45 -9.70
C GLY A 84 3.59 -7.61 -9.78
N LEU A 85 2.34 -7.37 -9.39
CA LEU A 85 1.27 -8.38 -9.36
C LEU A 85 0.63 -8.60 -10.74
N GLY A 86 0.62 -7.58 -11.60
CA GLY A 86 -0.07 -7.59 -12.89
C GLY A 86 -1.60 -7.49 -12.76
N TYR A 87 -2.24 -7.01 -13.83
CA TYR A 87 -3.68 -6.69 -13.88
C TYR A 87 -4.59 -7.81 -13.37
N LYS A 88 -4.36 -9.07 -13.78
CA LYS A 88 -5.23 -10.20 -13.40
C LYS A 88 -5.18 -10.55 -11.91
N GLN A 89 -4.02 -10.41 -11.28
CA GLN A 89 -3.81 -10.82 -9.89
C GLN A 89 -4.14 -9.68 -8.92
N TYR A 90 -3.81 -8.45 -9.30
CA TYR A 90 -4.14 -7.24 -8.55
C TYR A 90 -5.68 -7.08 -8.42
N PHE A 91 -6.43 -7.20 -9.52
CA PHE A 91 -7.89 -7.08 -9.49
C PHE A 91 -8.61 -8.29 -8.87
N SER A 92 -7.94 -9.41 -8.59
CA SER A 92 -8.60 -10.53 -7.91
C SER A 92 -8.52 -10.42 -6.38
N SER A 93 -7.60 -9.60 -5.85
CA SER A 93 -7.48 -9.37 -4.41
C SER A 93 -8.39 -8.22 -4.00
N ARG A 94 -9.41 -8.50 -3.19
CA ARG A 94 -10.30 -7.45 -2.62
C ARG A 94 -9.53 -6.44 -1.76
N TRP A 95 -8.42 -6.85 -1.17
CA TRP A 95 -7.57 -5.97 -0.37
C TRP A 95 -6.83 -4.95 -1.24
N ASN A 96 -6.31 -5.38 -2.38
CA ASN A 96 -5.67 -4.47 -3.35
C ASN A 96 -6.67 -3.56 -4.09
N GLN A 97 -7.96 -3.91 -4.09
CA GLN A 97 -9.00 -3.01 -4.59
C GLN A 97 -9.42 -1.96 -3.55
N PHE A 98 -9.11 -2.20 -2.27
CA PHE A 98 -9.44 -1.31 -1.17
C PHE A 98 -8.31 -0.31 -0.88
N ASP A 99 -7.05 -0.75 -0.99
CA ASP A 99 -5.89 0.14 -1.22
C ASP A 99 -6.19 1.10 -2.38
#